data_AF-A0A101W486-F1
#
_entry.id   AF-A0A101W486-F1
#
_cell.length_a   1.000
_cell.length_b   1.000
_cell.length_c   1.000
_cell.angle_alpha   90.00
_cell.angle_beta   90.00
_cell.angle_gamma   90.00
#
_symmetry.space_group_name_H-M   'P 1'
#
loop_
_entity.id
_entity.type
_entity.pdbx_description
1 polymer ?
#
loop_
_entity_poly.entity_id
_entity_poly.type
_entity_poly.pdbx_seq_one_letter_code
_entity_poly.pdbx_strand_id
1 'polypeptide(L)' 'MDKEEKDKNDKEEGKVSLPLNKKQKTSFSDFVSQHREQIQTLADKNWKKNSDGNYVIEKDDHWRQEYEWDELYKELKHKK' A
#
# COMPACT_ATOMS: atom_id res chain seq x y z
N MET A 1 -34.21 -16.04 20.70
CA MET A 1 -33.83 -14.61 20.58
C MET A 1 -32.88 -14.30 21.72
N ASP A 2 -32.15 -13.21 21.60
CA ASP A 2 -31.15 -12.68 22.56
C ASP A 2 -29.71 -13.12 22.30
N LYS A 3 -29.15 -12.44 21.30
CA LYS A 3 -27.72 -12.24 21.06
C LYS A 3 -27.24 -11.18 22.05
N GLU A 4 -26.25 -11.48 22.88
CA GLU A 4 -25.31 -10.48 23.38
C GLU A 4 -24.09 -11.19 24.01
N GLU A 5 -22.96 -10.51 23.95
CA GLU A 5 -21.61 -10.92 24.40
C GLU A 5 -20.81 -11.87 23.51
N LYS A 6 -20.07 -11.26 22.57
CA LYS A 6 -18.61 -11.37 22.64
C LYS A 6 -17.93 -10.17 21.98
N ASP A 7 -17.75 -9.15 22.80
CA ASP A 7 -16.74 -8.12 22.65
C ASP A 7 -15.35 -8.73 22.43
N LYS A 8 -14.48 -7.93 21.78
CA LYS A 8 -13.03 -8.08 21.56
C LYS A 8 -12.63 -8.69 20.21
N ASN A 9 -12.49 -7.84 19.18
CA ASN A 9 -11.19 -7.65 18.53
C ASN A 9 -11.11 -6.43 17.58
N ASP A 10 -11.59 -5.25 17.98
CA ASP A 10 -11.38 -4.01 17.20
C ASP A 10 -10.28 -3.16 17.85
N LYS A 11 -9.02 -3.60 17.73
CA LYS A 11 -7.88 -2.74 18.06
C LYS A 11 -6.80 -2.85 16.98
N GLU A 12 -6.48 -1.68 16.46
CA GLU A 12 -5.32 -1.35 15.62
C GLU A 12 -5.53 -1.28 14.09
N GLU A 13 -6.65 -0.73 13.64
CA GLU A 13 -6.59 0.12 12.45
C GLU A 13 -5.99 1.47 12.85
N GLY A 14 -4.66 1.56 12.76
CA GLY A 14 -3.93 2.80 12.94
C GLY A 14 -4.54 3.88 12.06
N LYS A 15 -5.16 4.87 12.69
CA LYS A 15 -5.71 6.07 12.06
C LYS A 15 -4.57 6.85 11.38
N VAL A 16 -4.19 6.47 10.17
CA VAL A 16 -3.48 7.35 9.24
C VAL A 16 -4.51 8.24 8.56
N SER A 17 -5.15 9.10 9.35
CA SER A 17 -5.92 10.21 8.81
C SER A 17 -4.94 11.29 8.36
N LEU A 18 -4.44 11.17 7.12
CA LEU A 18 -3.72 12.26 6.47
C LEU A 18 -4.69 13.43 6.30
N PRO A 19 -4.33 14.65 6.69
CA PRO A 19 -5.20 15.81 6.57
C PRO A 19 -5.34 16.20 5.08
N LEU A 20 -6.26 15.55 4.37
CA LEU A 20 -6.68 16.00 3.04
C LEU A 20 -7.50 17.28 3.18
N ASN A 21 -6.84 18.42 3.04
CA ASN A 21 -7.51 19.71 3.02
C ASN A 21 -8.29 19.85 1.70
N LYS A 22 -9.57 19.46 1.71
CA LYS A 22 -10.48 19.42 0.54
C LYS A 22 -10.64 20.76 -0.20
N LYS A 23 -10.06 21.86 0.32
CA LYS A 23 -10.18 23.22 -0.21
C LYS A 23 -9.04 23.65 -1.12
N GLN A 24 -7.93 22.91 -1.21
CA GLN A 24 -6.81 23.24 -2.10
C GLN A 24 -6.60 22.12 -3.13
N LYS A 25 -6.67 22.47 -4.42
CA LYS A 25 -6.12 21.62 -5.49
C LYS A 25 -4.60 21.71 -5.43
N THR A 26 -3.97 21.14 -4.40
CA THR A 26 -2.53 20.87 -4.43
C THR A 26 -2.29 19.81 -5.49
N SER A 27 -1.29 20.01 -6.35
CA SER A 27 -0.90 18.94 -7.29
C SER A 27 -0.54 17.69 -6.51
N PHE A 28 -0.78 16.51 -7.08
CA PHE A 28 -0.34 15.25 -6.47
C PHE A 28 1.17 15.30 -6.15
N SER A 29 1.95 15.96 -7.01
CA SER A 29 3.38 16.20 -6.79
C SER A 29 3.68 16.99 -5.52
N ASP A 30 2.87 18.02 -5.22
CA ASP A 30 3.05 18.87 -4.04
C ASP A 30 2.72 18.08 -2.77
N PHE A 31 1.64 17.29 -2.81
CA PHE A 31 1.26 16.41 -1.70
C PHE A 31 2.34 15.37 -1.39
N VAL A 32 2.85 14.68 -2.42
CA VAL A 32 3.93 13.70 -2.25
C VAL A 32 5.19 14.36 -1.69
N SER A 33 5.51 15.58 -2.14
CA SER A 33 6.68 16.31 -1.65
C SER A 33 6.53 16.72 -0.19
N GLN A 34 5.35 17.22 0.21
CA GLN A 34 5.06 17.65 1.58
C GLN A 34 5.03 16.49 2.58
N HIS A 35 4.59 15.30 2.15
CA HIS A 35 4.43 14.14 3.02
C HIS A 35 5.45 13.03 2.77
N ARG A 36 6.54 13.34 2.05
CA ARG A 36 7.52 12.34 1.59
C ARG A 36 8.05 11.45 2.71
N GLU A 37 8.39 12.03 3.85
CA GLU A 37 8.94 11.28 5.00
C GLU A 37 7.91 10.34 5.63
N GLN A 38 6.65 10.78 5.72
CA GLN A 38 5.56 9.97 6.26
C GLN A 38 5.23 8.81 5.32
N ILE A 39 5.18 9.08 4.01
CA ILE A 39 4.99 8.07 2.96
C ILE A 39 6.13 7.05 3.00
N GLN A 40 7.38 7.52 3.11
CA GLN A 40 8.57 6.68 3.17
C GLN A 40 8.56 5.79 4.43
N THR A 41 8.20 6.34 5.58
CA THR A 41 8.10 5.58 6.84
C THR A 41 7.02 4.50 6.75
N LEU A 42 5.88 4.81 6.13
CA LEU A 42 4.80 3.84 5.90
C LEU A 42 5.21 2.75 4.92
N ALA A 43 5.90 3.12 3.84
CA ALA A 43 6.45 2.16 2.89
C ALA A 43 7.44 1.23 3.56
N ASP A 44 8.39 1.76 4.34
CA ASP A 44 9.40 0.98 5.06
C ASP A 44 8.81 0.05 6.12
N LYS A 45 7.68 0.44 6.73
CA LYS A 45 6.97 -0.40 7.71
C LYS A 45 6.23 -1.55 7.05
N ASN A 46 5.63 -1.32 5.88
CA ASN A 46 4.72 -2.28 5.24
C ASN A 46 5.42 -3.17 4.19
N TRP A 47 6.52 -2.68 3.59
CA TRP A 47 7.21 -3.36 2.51
C TRP A 47 8.60 -3.79 2.96
N LYS A 48 8.96 -5.03 2.67
CA LYS A 48 10.31 -5.53 2.96
C LYS A 48 11.29 -5.07 1.89
N LYS A 49 12.51 -4.78 2.35
CA LYS A 49 13.66 -4.47 1.50
C LYS A 49 14.59 -5.67 1.42
N ASN A 50 15.23 -5.84 0.27
CA ASN A 50 16.33 -6.79 0.11
C ASN A 50 17.62 -6.23 0.73
N SER A 51 18.70 -7.02 0.70
CA SER A 51 20.03 -6.61 1.18
C SER A 51 20.58 -5.36 0.50
N ASP A 52 20.09 -5.04 -0.70
CA ASP A 52 20.51 -3.89 -1.49
C ASP A 52 19.66 -2.64 -1.21
N GLY A 53 18.68 -2.74 -0.30
CA GLY A 53 17.78 -1.65 0.06
C GLY A 53 16.60 -1.44 -0.89
N ASN A 54 16.39 -2.34 -1.86
CA ASN A 54 15.28 -2.28 -2.82
C ASN A 54 14.04 -2.96 -2.24
N TYR A 55 12.86 -2.36 -2.47
CA TYR A 55 11.59 -2.99 -2.11
C TYR A 55 11.36 -4.25 -2.95
N VAL A 56 11.01 -5.34 -2.28
CA VAL A 56 10.81 -6.66 -2.92
C VAL A 56 9.51 -7.27 -2.46
N ILE A 57 8.83 -7.89 -3.41
CA ILE A 57 7.70 -8.78 -3.16
C ILE A 57 8.25 -10.13 -2.69
N GLU A 58 7.73 -10.63 -1.58
CA GLU A 58 8.20 -11.91 -1.02
C GLU A 58 7.83 -13.09 -1.90
N LYS A 59 8.57 -14.20 -1.78
CA LYS A 59 8.29 -15.42 -2.56
C LYS A 59 6.91 -16.02 -2.25
N ASP A 60 6.47 -15.84 -1.00
CA ASP A 60 5.21 -16.35 -0.46
C ASP A 60 4.06 -15.33 -0.58
N ASP A 61 4.31 -14.17 -1.17
CA ASP A 61 3.28 -13.16 -1.38
C ASP A 61 2.24 -13.63 -2.41
N HIS A 62 0.97 -13.49 -2.08
CA HIS A 62 -0.14 -13.88 -2.96
C HIS A 62 -0.10 -13.14 -4.31
N TRP A 63 0.31 -11.87 -4.33
CA TRP A 63 0.44 -11.11 -5.57
C TRP A 63 1.51 -11.68 -6.51
N ARG A 64 2.50 -12.39 -5.97
CA ARG A 64 3.50 -13.08 -6.79
C ARG A 64 2.93 -14.33 -7.48
N GLN A 65 1.84 -14.89 -6.96
CA GLN A 65 1.19 -16.07 -7.54
C GLN A 65 0.14 -15.70 -8.60
N GLU A 66 -0.20 -14.42 -8.73
CA GLU A 66 -1.14 -13.92 -9.74
C GLU A 66 -0.48 -13.87 -11.12
N TYR A 67 -0.62 -14.96 -11.88
CA TYR A 67 -0.09 -15.10 -13.24
C TYR A 67 -0.70 -14.10 -14.24
N GLU A 68 -1.84 -13.49 -13.92
CA GLU A 68 -2.52 -12.50 -14.75
C GLU A 68 -1.63 -11.27 -15.03
N TRP A 69 -0.79 -10.88 -14.05
CA TRP A 69 0.16 -9.78 -14.22
C TRP A 69 1.27 -10.13 -15.22
N ASP A 70 1.73 -11.38 -15.22
CA ASP A 70 2.73 -11.87 -16.19
C ASP A 70 2.15 -11.93 -17.61
N GLU A 71 0.88 -12.33 -17.75
CA GLU A 71 0.18 -12.34 -19.04
C GLU A 71 -0.02 -10.92 -19.58
N LEU A 72 -0.52 -10.01 -18.74
CA LEU A 72 -0.68 -8.60 -19.10
C LEU A 72 0.65 -7.97 -19.53
N TYR A 73 1.74 -8.25 -18.83
CA TYR A 73 3.07 -7.72 -19.19
C TYR A 73 3.53 -8.23 -20.56
N LYS A 74 3.31 -9.52 -20.86
CA LYS A 74 3.62 -10.09 -22.18
C LYS A 74 2.80 -9.40 -23.28
N GLU A 75 1.50 -9.23 -23.07
CA GLU A 75 0.63 -8.54 -24.02
C GLU A 75 1.09 -7.10 -24.31
N LEU A 76 1.46 -6.36 -23.27
CA LEU A 76 1.97 -4.98 -23.40
C LEU A 76 3.31 -4.94 -24.13
N LYS A 77 4.21 -5.91 -23.88
CA LYS A 77 5.51 -5.98 -24.59
C LYS A 77 5.36 -6.37 -26.05
N HIS A 78 4.40 -7.22 -26.39
CA HIS A 78 4.14 -7.67 -27.76
C HIS A 78 3.34 -6.64 -28.59
N LYS A 79 2.75 -5.61 -27.96
CA LYS A 79 2.05 -4.50 -28.62
C LYS A 79 2.97 -3.35 -29.10
N LYS A 80 4.30 -3.54 -29.09
CA LYS A 80 5.27 -2.57 -29.63
C LYS A 80 5.66 -2.86 -31.07
#